data_AF-A0A3B9MX84-F1
#
_entry.id   AF-A0A3B9MX84-F1
#
_cell.length_a   1.000
_cell.length_b   1.000
_cell.length_c   1.000
_cell.angle_alpha   90.00
_cell.angle_beta   90.00
_cell.angle_gamma   90.00
#
_symmetry.space_group_name_H-M   'P 1'
#
loop_
_entity.id
_entity.type
_entity.pdbx_description
1 polymer ?
#
loop_
_entity_poly.entity_id
_entity_poly.type
_entity_poly.pdbx_seq_one_letter_code
_entity_poly.pdbx_strand_id
1 'polypeptide(L)'
;MLICMISVTSCASQGVTSIEDKTYSVDITMEGGTGKAYIKSPVDVTEKSGEMTVTLNWSSPNYDYMIVGGEKYLNEAPAGEDSSFTVKVDDISKPLSVIADTTAMSKPHEIEYVITFHMDGEGAKSVEESTGEDGSGPDKADDAGGAGSEDLSDLLGDKTGEMDLKYAKCFKVEYYGDNSLISIGDDKYLLLRDESAISKEERDSLKESAVIIKSPASKACVVSSSVMDHLRQCGVLDKVRLSGTKEEEWYLGEVRKAMERGDILYAGKYSAPDYELILSEECDLVIENTMIYHKPEVKEKLEELKIPVIVEMSSYEDHPLGRLEWIKLYGLLFGKEKEAAEYYDAQVKAIEPIMEKAGTGKKVGFFYITDTGMINVKKPGDYISKMIELSGGEYVIRGLDNVDENASSGMNMQMEEFYRVAKDADILIYNSTIGGEITELNELIGKNELFLDFKAVQNGQVYCTSRDFFQESTHIAEFMNDLNNVFTGKESDLIYLNKLK
;
A
#
# COMPACT_ATOMS: atom_id res chain seq x y z
N MET A 1 40.00 62.63 33.70
CA MET A 1 40.98 63.44 32.93
C MET A 1 41.42 62.56 31.77
N LEU A 2 40.59 62.45 30.73
CA LEU A 2 40.65 63.22 29.49
C LEU A 2 42.04 63.13 28.81
N ILE A 3 42.20 62.18 27.88
CA ILE A 3 42.94 62.40 26.62
C ILE A 3 42.14 61.70 25.52
N CYS A 4 41.90 62.47 24.46
CA CYS A 4 41.15 62.16 23.26
C CYS A 4 42.09 62.18 22.04
N MET A 5 41.67 61.52 20.95
CA MET A 5 42.23 61.48 19.58
C MET A 5 43.47 60.57 19.42
N ILE A 6 43.58 59.73 18.38
CA ILE A 6 43.24 59.93 16.96
C ILE A 6 42.64 58.66 16.35
N SER A 7 41.57 58.83 15.58
CA SER A 7 40.94 57.83 14.72
C SER A 7 41.84 57.49 13.52
N VAL A 8 42.19 56.22 13.36
CA VAL A 8 42.69 55.67 12.09
C VAL A 8 41.64 54.67 11.61
N THR A 9 40.93 55.07 10.56
CA THR A 9 39.98 54.22 9.84
C THR A 9 40.77 53.10 9.16
N SER A 10 40.77 51.92 9.76
CA SER A 10 41.21 50.70 9.10
C SER A 10 40.02 50.11 8.36
N CYS A 11 40.13 49.99 7.03
CA CYS A 11 39.23 49.18 6.23
C CYS A 11 39.24 47.75 6.77
N ALA A 12 38.23 47.38 7.54
CA ALA A 12 37.86 45.98 7.72
C ALA A 12 37.06 45.59 6.48
N SER A 13 37.71 44.82 5.60
CA SER A 13 37.07 44.10 4.51
C SER A 13 35.83 43.39 5.04
N GLN A 14 34.72 43.55 4.33
CA GLN A 14 33.56 42.69 4.49
C GLN A 14 34.04 41.25 4.47
N GLY A 15 33.95 40.58 5.63
CA GLY A 15 34.03 39.13 5.68
C GLY A 15 32.82 38.62 4.92
N VAL A 16 33.06 38.21 3.67
CA VAL A 16 32.13 37.39 2.92
C VAL A 16 32.00 36.11 3.73
N THR A 17 30.89 35.95 4.43
CA THR A 17 30.46 34.65 4.93
C THR A 17 30.34 33.77 3.70
N SER A 18 31.27 32.83 3.53
CA SER A 18 31.14 31.79 2.53
C SER A 18 29.93 30.95 2.93
N ILE A 19 28.81 31.17 2.25
CA ILE A 19 27.63 30.30 2.33
C ILE A 19 28.07 28.99 1.69
N GLU A 20 28.16 27.92 2.48
CA GLU A 20 28.43 26.57 1.97
C GLU A 20 27.27 26.15 1.07
N ASP A 21 27.60 25.69 -0.14
CA ASP A 21 26.62 25.13 -1.08
C ASP A 21 26.12 23.81 -0.49
N LYS A 22 24.80 23.71 -0.25
CA LYS A 22 24.19 22.47 0.25
C LYS A 22 23.46 21.79 -0.90
N THR A 23 23.85 20.57 -1.21
CA THR A 23 23.11 19.70 -2.13
C THR A 23 22.58 18.50 -1.37
N TYR A 24 21.28 18.23 -1.53
CA TYR A 24 20.59 17.10 -0.93
C TYR A 24 19.52 16.59 -1.90
N SER A 25 19.19 15.30 -1.82
CA SER A 25 18.17 14.70 -2.68
C SER A 25 16.83 14.65 -1.94
N VAL A 26 15.74 14.90 -2.66
CA VAL A 26 14.38 14.97 -2.12
C VAL A 26 13.45 14.13 -2.99
N ASP A 27 12.63 13.29 -2.39
CA ASP A 27 11.63 12.54 -3.14
C ASP A 27 10.52 13.45 -3.65
N ILE A 28 10.01 13.15 -4.85
CA ILE A 28 8.94 13.92 -5.47
C ILE A 28 7.82 13.02 -5.98
N THR A 29 6.62 13.58 -6.02
CA THR A 29 5.51 13.08 -6.84
C THR A 29 5.17 14.13 -7.88
N MET A 30 4.90 13.70 -9.11
CA MET A 30 4.49 14.59 -10.20
C MET A 30 3.10 14.20 -10.69
N GLU A 31 2.21 15.18 -10.74
CA GLU A 31 0.87 15.06 -11.31
C GLU A 31 0.76 15.92 -12.56
N GLY A 32 -0.05 15.50 -13.54
CA GLY A 32 -0.26 16.24 -14.79
C GLY A 32 0.14 15.47 -16.04
N GLY A 33 -0.21 16.04 -17.20
CA GLY A 33 -0.01 15.40 -18.50
C GLY A 33 -0.76 14.08 -18.69
N THR A 34 -0.18 13.20 -19.52
CA THR A 34 -0.80 11.92 -19.94
C THR A 34 -0.38 10.72 -19.09
N GLY A 35 0.42 10.94 -18.03
CA GLY A 35 0.96 9.89 -17.15
C GLY A 35 2.07 9.01 -17.76
N LYS A 36 2.50 9.28 -19.01
CA LYS A 36 3.56 8.52 -19.70
C LYS A 36 4.98 9.00 -19.41
N ALA A 37 5.14 10.27 -19.07
CA ALA A 37 6.41 10.86 -18.71
C ALA A 37 6.42 11.15 -17.21
N TYR A 38 7.53 10.87 -16.54
CA TYR A 38 7.73 11.16 -15.13
C TYR A 38 9.08 11.87 -14.93
N ILE A 39 9.22 12.56 -13.81
CA ILE A 39 10.52 13.05 -13.34
C ILE A 39 11.07 11.99 -12.39
N LYS A 40 12.32 11.60 -12.58
CA LYS A 40 13.02 10.63 -11.74
C LYS A 40 13.10 11.18 -10.31
N SER A 41 12.66 10.36 -9.35
CA SER A 41 12.76 10.63 -7.91
C SER A 41 13.83 9.72 -7.31
N PRO A 42 14.64 10.20 -6.34
CA PRO A 42 14.66 11.56 -5.81
C PRO A 42 15.30 12.57 -6.77
N VAL A 43 15.02 13.87 -6.57
CA VAL A 43 15.63 14.98 -7.32
C VAL A 43 16.67 15.69 -6.47
N ASP A 44 17.70 16.26 -7.11
CA ASP A 44 18.72 17.01 -6.42
C ASP A 44 18.29 18.46 -6.20
N VAL A 45 18.33 18.91 -4.95
CA VAL A 45 18.09 20.28 -4.52
C VAL A 45 19.42 20.88 -4.12
N THR A 46 19.78 22.03 -4.70
CA THR A 46 20.99 22.78 -4.36
C THR A 46 20.62 24.16 -3.84
N GLU A 47 21.08 24.48 -2.63
CA GLU A 47 20.99 25.80 -2.03
C GLU A 47 22.35 26.49 -2.12
N LYS A 48 22.43 27.56 -2.90
CA LYS A 48 23.66 28.34 -3.12
C LYS A 48 23.38 29.83 -3.01
N SER A 49 24.10 30.49 -2.09
CA SER A 49 24.03 31.95 -1.91
C SER A 49 22.60 32.51 -1.68
N GLY A 50 21.72 31.72 -1.07
CA GLY A 50 20.32 32.09 -0.80
C GLY A 50 19.36 31.85 -1.97
N GLU A 51 19.83 31.27 -3.08
CA GLU A 51 18.98 30.76 -4.15
C GLU A 51 18.89 29.23 -4.06
N MET A 52 17.67 28.70 -4.21
CA MET A 52 17.41 27.27 -4.22
C MET A 52 17.08 26.84 -5.65
N THR A 53 17.76 25.79 -6.12
CA THR A 53 17.53 25.20 -7.45
C THR A 53 17.26 23.72 -7.33
N VAL A 54 16.43 23.19 -8.23
CA VAL A 54 16.13 21.75 -8.32
C VAL A 54 16.47 21.25 -9.71
N THR A 55 17.18 20.13 -9.79
CA THR A 55 17.46 19.44 -11.06
C THR A 55 16.40 18.37 -11.32
N LEU A 56 15.58 18.61 -12.35
CA LEU A 56 14.46 17.77 -12.76
C LEU A 56 14.85 16.91 -13.97
N ASN A 57 15.11 15.62 -13.73
CA ASN A 57 15.46 14.66 -14.78
C ASN A 57 14.22 13.90 -15.27
N TRP A 58 13.78 14.15 -16.49
CA TRP A 58 12.59 13.52 -17.07
C TRP A 58 12.88 12.10 -17.58
N SER A 59 11.85 11.29 -17.75
CA SER A 59 11.93 9.94 -18.32
C SER A 59 11.87 9.92 -19.85
N SER A 60 12.13 11.07 -20.50
CA SER A 60 11.98 11.25 -21.95
C SER A 60 12.96 12.32 -22.44
N PRO A 61 13.58 12.12 -23.62
CA PRO A 61 14.47 13.11 -24.25
C PRO A 61 13.71 14.24 -24.96
N ASN A 62 12.38 14.16 -25.02
CA ASN A 62 11.55 14.98 -25.90
C ASN A 62 10.89 16.16 -25.19
N TYR A 63 11.62 16.83 -24.30
CA TYR A 63 11.22 18.11 -23.72
C TYR A 63 12.24 19.19 -24.09
N ASP A 64 11.76 20.27 -24.71
CA ASP A 64 12.62 21.34 -25.22
C ASP A 64 12.85 22.43 -24.16
N TYR A 65 11.79 22.78 -23.42
CA TYR A 65 11.83 23.77 -22.36
C TYR A 65 10.77 23.54 -21.28
N MET A 66 11.04 24.12 -20.10
CA MET A 66 10.09 24.24 -19.00
C MET A 66 9.84 25.71 -18.64
N ILE A 67 8.65 26.03 -18.15
CA ILE A 67 8.31 27.32 -17.56
C ILE A 67 7.98 27.09 -16.09
N VAL A 68 8.73 27.75 -15.21
CA VAL A 68 8.56 27.66 -13.74
C VAL A 68 8.52 29.08 -13.20
N GLY A 69 7.46 29.43 -12.45
CA GLY A 69 7.29 30.80 -11.94
C GLY A 69 7.20 31.89 -13.01
N GLY A 70 6.91 31.53 -14.27
CA GLY A 70 6.91 32.44 -15.42
C GLY A 70 8.27 32.61 -16.11
N GLU A 71 9.34 31.97 -15.61
CA GLU A 71 10.66 31.95 -16.25
C GLU A 71 10.85 30.68 -17.09
N LYS A 72 11.51 30.83 -18.24
CA LYS A 72 11.75 29.74 -19.20
C LYS A 72 13.14 29.13 -19.02
N TYR A 73 13.18 27.82 -18.82
CA TYR A 73 14.36 26.98 -18.67
C TYR A 73 14.50 26.05 -19.88
N LEU A 74 15.69 25.94 -20.46
CA LEU A 74 15.95 25.08 -21.62
C LEU A 74 16.52 23.73 -21.18
N ASN A 75 16.33 22.70 -21.99
CA ASN A 75 16.89 21.38 -21.72
C ASN A 75 18.43 21.42 -21.70
N GLU A 76 19.02 20.93 -20.61
CA GLU A 76 20.46 20.91 -20.36
C GLU A 76 21.10 19.58 -20.81
N ALA A 77 20.29 18.55 -21.09
CA ALA A 77 20.77 17.23 -21.46
C ALA A 77 21.36 17.19 -22.90
N PRO A 78 22.38 16.37 -23.16
CA PRO A 78 22.87 16.10 -24.51
C PRO A 78 21.77 15.57 -25.44
N ALA A 79 21.92 15.82 -26.74
CA ALA A 79 20.93 15.37 -27.74
C ALA A 79 20.78 13.84 -27.74
N GLY A 80 19.56 13.36 -27.48
CA GLY A 80 19.23 11.94 -27.43
C GLY A 80 19.23 11.35 -26.01
N GLU A 81 19.64 12.11 -25.00
CA GLU A 81 19.49 11.74 -23.59
C GLU A 81 18.21 12.32 -22.99
N ASP A 82 17.73 11.68 -21.92
CA ASP A 82 16.58 12.10 -21.15
C ASP A 82 16.70 13.58 -20.72
N SER A 83 15.64 14.36 -20.94
CA SER A 83 15.66 15.80 -20.72
C SER A 83 15.94 16.14 -19.25
N SER A 84 16.78 17.14 -19.02
CA SER A 84 17.15 17.61 -17.69
C SER A 84 17.02 19.13 -17.60
N PHE A 85 16.47 19.62 -16.50
CA PHE A 85 16.26 21.05 -16.27
C PHE A 85 16.64 21.43 -14.85
N THR A 86 17.54 22.39 -14.67
CA THR A 86 17.84 22.99 -13.38
C THR A 86 17.01 24.26 -13.20
N VAL A 87 16.00 24.21 -12.34
CA VAL A 87 15.00 25.29 -12.18
C VAL A 87 15.14 25.98 -10.82
N LYS A 88 14.92 27.30 -10.76
CA LYS A 88 14.85 28.01 -9.48
C LYS A 88 13.51 27.76 -8.80
N VAL A 89 13.55 27.57 -7.49
CA VAL A 89 12.36 27.34 -6.65
C VAL A 89 12.43 28.24 -5.42
N ASP A 90 11.29 28.81 -5.03
CA ASP A 90 11.23 29.68 -3.86
C ASP A 90 11.04 28.89 -2.56
N ASP A 91 10.28 27.79 -2.64
CA ASP A 91 9.86 27.03 -1.47
C ASP A 91 9.44 25.60 -1.87
N ILE A 92 10.29 24.63 -1.57
CA ILE A 92 10.05 23.20 -1.84
C ILE A 92 9.04 22.58 -0.87
N SER A 93 8.63 23.26 0.21
CA SER A 93 7.54 22.77 1.07
C SER A 93 6.15 22.91 0.43
N LYS A 94 6.07 23.57 -0.74
CA LYS A 94 4.84 23.76 -1.50
C LYS A 94 4.92 23.05 -2.85
N PRO A 95 3.78 22.59 -3.40
CA PRO A 95 3.73 22.08 -4.76
C PRO A 95 4.21 23.14 -5.77
N LEU A 96 5.05 22.72 -6.70
CA LEU A 96 5.61 23.52 -7.77
C LEU A 96 4.84 23.25 -9.07
N SER A 97 4.11 24.26 -9.54
CA SER A 97 3.49 24.24 -10.87
C SER A 97 4.52 24.52 -11.96
N VAL A 98 4.60 23.65 -12.96
CA VAL A 98 5.50 23.77 -14.11
C VAL A 98 4.75 23.54 -15.41
N ILE A 99 5.16 24.19 -16.48
CA ILE A 99 4.67 23.93 -17.84
C ILE A 99 5.84 23.40 -18.66
N ALA A 100 5.76 22.19 -19.20
CA ALA A 100 6.82 21.60 -20.01
C ALA A 100 6.35 21.42 -21.45
N ASP A 101 7.14 21.90 -22.42
CA ASP A 101 6.88 21.72 -23.85
C ASP A 101 7.47 20.41 -24.33
N THR A 102 6.61 19.52 -24.82
CA THR A 102 7.03 18.23 -25.36
C THR A 102 7.02 18.21 -26.89
N THR A 103 8.12 17.74 -27.47
CA THR A 103 8.31 17.53 -28.91
C THR A 103 8.11 16.09 -29.34
N ALA A 104 7.67 15.21 -28.43
CA ALA A 104 7.39 13.79 -28.71
C ALA A 104 6.21 13.59 -29.67
N MET A 105 5.41 14.64 -29.89
CA MET A 105 4.22 14.63 -30.75
C MET A 105 4.50 15.36 -32.07
N SER A 106 3.68 15.12 -33.10
CA SER A 106 3.85 15.73 -34.44
C SER A 106 3.80 17.27 -34.46
N LYS A 107 3.39 17.89 -33.35
CA LYS A 107 3.51 19.32 -33.03
C LYS A 107 3.92 19.48 -31.56
N PRO A 108 4.70 20.51 -31.20
CA PRO A 108 5.02 20.82 -29.81
C PRO A 108 3.75 21.14 -29.00
N HIS A 109 3.71 20.68 -27.76
CA HIS A 109 2.62 20.94 -26.83
C HIS A 109 3.15 21.28 -25.45
N GLU A 110 2.73 22.42 -24.92
CA GLU A 110 2.91 22.81 -23.53
C GLU A 110 1.91 22.05 -22.64
N ILE A 111 2.44 21.33 -21.66
CA ILE A 111 1.65 20.53 -20.71
C ILE A 111 1.97 21.01 -19.31
N GLU A 112 0.93 21.23 -18.51
CA GLU A 112 1.05 21.62 -17.11
C GLU A 112 1.21 20.40 -16.20
N TYR A 113 2.13 20.51 -15.25
CA TYR A 113 2.41 19.53 -14.21
C TYR A 113 2.51 20.23 -12.85
N VAL A 114 2.25 19.47 -11.80
CA VAL A 114 2.41 19.87 -10.40
C VAL A 114 3.37 18.89 -9.75
N ILE A 115 4.49 19.40 -9.23
CA ILE A 115 5.53 18.61 -8.57
C ILE A 115 5.42 18.86 -7.06
N THR A 116 5.23 17.82 -6.28
CA THR A 116 5.18 17.90 -4.81
C THR A 116 6.43 17.24 -4.27
N PHE A 117 7.16 17.95 -3.40
CA PHE A 117 8.37 17.45 -2.74
C PHE A 117 8.04 16.87 -1.37
N HIS A 118 8.71 15.78 -1.00
CA HIS A 118 8.52 15.05 0.26
C HIS A 118 9.77 15.23 1.11
N MET A 119 9.69 16.11 2.12
CA MET A 119 10.83 16.54 2.96
C MET A 119 11.23 15.55 4.06
N ASP A 120 10.43 14.52 4.33
CA ASP A 120 10.51 13.75 5.58
C ASP A 120 11.15 12.36 5.39
N GLY A 121 12.41 12.34 4.96
CA GLY A 121 13.25 11.15 4.99
C GLY A 121 14.66 11.48 5.46
N GLU A 122 15.17 10.77 6.47
CA GLU A 122 16.62 10.74 6.75
C GLU A 122 17.34 10.14 5.55
N GLY A 123 17.70 11.00 4.60
CA GLY A 123 18.27 10.63 3.31
C GLY A 123 18.88 11.80 2.55
N ALA A 124 19.27 12.89 3.23
CA ALA A 124 20.20 13.86 2.67
C ALA A 124 21.58 13.17 2.50
N LYS A 125 21.76 12.42 1.41
CA LYS A 125 23.06 11.89 1.01
C LYS A 125 23.80 12.95 0.22
N SER A 126 24.85 13.50 0.80
CA SER A 126 25.86 14.29 0.09
C SER A 126 26.57 13.40 -0.93
N VAL A 127 26.55 13.78 -2.21
CA VAL A 127 27.28 13.07 -3.27
C VAL A 127 28.71 13.63 -3.35
N GLU A 128 29.71 12.82 -3.01
CA GLU A 128 31.10 13.02 -3.46
C GLU A 128 31.42 12.02 -4.57
N GLU A 129 31.94 12.50 -5.69
CA GLU A 129 32.42 11.69 -6.82
C GLU A 129 33.59 10.79 -6.40
N SER A 130 33.57 9.50 -6.76
CA SER A 130 34.82 8.82 -7.09
C SER A 130 34.66 7.78 -8.20
N THR A 131 35.64 7.80 -9.09
CA THR A 131 35.80 7.05 -10.33
C THR A 131 36.09 5.56 -10.11
N GLY A 132 35.72 4.74 -11.09
CA GLY A 132 35.68 3.27 -11.03
C GLY A 132 37.01 2.51 -10.98
N GLU A 133 36.90 1.19 -10.78
CA GLU A 133 37.37 0.14 -11.71
C GLU A 133 37.01 -1.28 -11.19
N ASP A 134 36.45 -2.07 -12.12
CA ASP A 134 36.55 -3.52 -12.40
C ASP A 134 36.84 -4.60 -11.33
N GLY A 135 36.11 -5.73 -11.40
CA GLY A 135 36.63 -7.05 -11.00
C GLY A 135 35.68 -8.08 -10.36
N SER A 136 35.18 -9.02 -11.18
CA SER A 136 34.85 -10.45 -10.90
C SER A 136 33.95 -10.86 -9.71
N GLY A 137 32.81 -11.54 -9.98
CA GLY A 137 31.97 -12.22 -8.98
C GLY A 137 32.46 -13.63 -8.59
N PRO A 138 31.58 -14.56 -8.19
CA PRO A 138 30.48 -14.48 -7.21
C PRO A 138 30.77 -15.39 -5.99
N ASP A 139 30.36 -15.03 -4.77
CA ASP A 139 29.98 -16.02 -3.74
C ASP A 139 29.48 -15.41 -2.42
N LYS A 140 28.51 -16.13 -1.86
CA LYS A 140 28.09 -16.23 -0.46
C LYS A 140 27.36 -15.06 0.21
N ALA A 141 26.12 -15.41 0.57
CA ALA A 141 25.38 -14.84 1.68
C ALA A 141 26.23 -14.90 2.97
N ASP A 142 26.39 -13.74 3.60
CA ASP A 142 26.70 -13.61 5.01
C ASP A 142 25.73 -12.60 5.62
N ASP A 143 24.96 -13.14 6.56
CA ASP A 143 24.54 -12.59 7.84
C ASP A 143 24.82 -11.10 8.12
N ALA A 144 23.75 -10.37 8.40
CA ALA A 144 23.78 -9.08 9.08
C ALA A 144 22.89 -9.15 10.33
N GLY A 145 23.39 -9.80 11.39
CA GLY A 145 23.11 -9.36 12.77
C GLY A 145 23.67 -7.93 12.96
N GLY A 146 23.22 -7.14 13.92
CA GLY A 146 22.45 -7.39 15.12
C GLY A 146 22.68 -6.15 15.98
N ALA A 147 21.64 -5.37 16.21
CA ALA A 147 21.68 -4.26 17.17
C ALA A 147 20.42 -4.18 18.03
N GLY A 148 19.42 -5.04 17.80
CA GLY A 148 18.20 -5.11 18.61
C GLY A 148 17.79 -6.52 19.05
N SER A 149 18.48 -7.58 18.62
CA SER A 149 18.13 -8.95 19.01
C SER A 149 18.76 -9.37 20.34
N GLU A 150 19.97 -8.90 20.65
CA GLU A 150 20.68 -9.24 21.90
C GLU A 150 19.96 -8.66 23.14
N ASP A 151 19.45 -7.43 23.04
CA ASP A 151 18.76 -6.75 24.14
C ASP A 151 17.40 -7.40 24.46
N LEU A 152 16.65 -7.79 23.42
CA LEU A 152 15.36 -8.48 23.57
C LEU A 152 15.51 -9.93 24.08
N SER A 153 16.56 -10.66 23.68
CA SER A 153 16.81 -12.01 24.21
C SER A 153 17.27 -11.99 25.66
N ASP A 154 18.03 -10.96 26.07
CA ASP A 154 18.43 -10.81 27.47
C ASP A 154 17.22 -10.50 28.37
N LEU A 155 16.21 -9.79 27.84
CA LEU A 155 14.97 -9.44 28.54
C LEU A 155 13.91 -10.54 28.53
N LEU A 156 13.74 -11.26 27.42
CA LEU A 156 12.66 -12.25 27.23
C LEU A 156 13.12 -13.70 27.36
N GLY A 157 14.43 -13.93 27.48
CA GLY A 157 15.06 -15.24 27.45
C GLY A 157 15.27 -15.76 26.02
N ASP A 158 15.61 -17.04 25.92
CA ASP A 158 15.88 -17.67 24.62
C ASP A 158 14.61 -17.80 23.77
N LYS A 159 14.77 -17.65 22.46
CA LYS A 159 13.70 -17.94 21.48
C LYS A 159 13.28 -19.41 21.61
N THR A 160 12.01 -19.62 21.95
CA THR A 160 11.39 -20.94 22.13
C THR A 160 10.74 -21.50 20.87
N GLY A 161 10.46 -20.65 19.88
CA GLY A 161 9.88 -21.05 18.60
C GLY A 161 9.51 -19.87 17.72
N GLU A 162 8.77 -20.15 16.65
CA GLU A 162 8.20 -19.15 15.74
C GLU A 162 6.88 -19.66 15.17
N MET A 163 6.02 -18.74 14.73
CA MET A 163 4.77 -19.09 14.08
C MET A 163 5.06 -19.71 12.71
N ASP A 164 4.48 -20.89 12.45
CA ASP A 164 4.58 -21.55 11.15
C ASP A 164 3.70 -20.82 10.12
N LEU A 165 4.35 -20.09 9.22
CA LEU A 165 3.75 -19.33 8.13
C LEU A 165 4.19 -19.93 6.79
N LYS A 166 3.22 -20.27 5.94
CA LYS A 166 3.48 -20.90 4.64
C LYS A 166 3.42 -19.92 3.48
N TYR A 167 2.59 -18.89 3.59
CA TYR A 167 2.28 -17.97 2.50
C TYR A 167 2.44 -16.50 2.89
N ALA A 168 2.14 -16.13 4.14
CA ALA A 168 2.32 -14.76 4.62
C ALA A 168 3.81 -14.40 4.69
N LYS A 169 4.15 -13.22 4.19
CA LYS A 169 5.52 -12.67 4.16
C LYS A 169 5.61 -11.30 4.82
N CYS A 170 4.49 -10.61 5.00
CA CYS A 170 4.46 -9.26 5.53
C CYS A 170 4.47 -9.19 7.06
N PHE A 171 4.49 -10.34 7.75
CA PHE A 171 4.73 -10.39 9.19
C PHE A 171 5.53 -11.63 9.60
N LYS A 172 6.14 -11.55 10.79
CA LYS A 172 6.80 -12.67 11.47
C LYS A 172 6.42 -12.66 12.95
N VAL A 173 6.32 -13.85 13.55
CA VAL A 173 6.12 -13.99 15.00
C VAL A 173 7.16 -14.94 15.59
N GLU A 174 7.89 -14.46 16.59
CA GLU A 174 8.85 -15.25 17.36
C GLU A 174 8.34 -15.43 18.80
N TYR A 175 8.48 -16.64 19.33
CA TYR A 175 7.99 -16.99 20.66
C TYR A 175 9.12 -17.02 21.69
N TYR A 176 8.88 -16.39 22.84
CA TYR A 176 9.80 -16.31 23.97
C TYR A 176 9.04 -16.73 25.24
N GLY A 177 8.91 -18.05 25.43
CA GLY A 177 8.05 -18.60 26.48
C GLY A 177 6.58 -18.26 26.21
N ASP A 178 5.97 -17.53 27.15
CA ASP A 178 4.59 -17.05 27.01
C ASP A 178 4.46 -15.71 26.26
N ASN A 179 5.57 -15.06 25.93
CA ASN A 179 5.58 -13.79 25.20
C ASN A 179 5.82 -14.00 23.70
N SER A 180 5.41 -13.04 22.88
CA SER A 180 5.62 -13.11 21.43
C SER A 180 6.12 -11.77 20.88
N LEU A 181 7.17 -11.81 20.06
CA LEU A 181 7.63 -10.66 19.28
C LEU A 181 7.03 -10.76 17.88
N ILE A 182 6.24 -9.77 17.49
CA ILE A 182 5.63 -9.64 16.17
C ILE A 182 6.43 -8.58 15.41
N SER A 183 6.78 -8.85 14.16
CA SER A 183 7.41 -7.87 13.26
C SER A 183 6.52 -7.70 12.03
N ILE A 184 6.20 -6.45 11.68
CA ILE A 184 5.39 -6.09 10.50
C ILE A 184 6.09 -4.90 9.83
N GLY A 185 6.64 -5.10 8.63
CA GLY A 185 7.55 -4.11 8.04
C GLY A 185 8.70 -3.79 9.00
N ASP A 186 8.90 -2.51 9.28
CA ASP A 186 9.90 -2.03 10.24
C ASP A 186 9.38 -1.96 11.69
N ASP A 187 8.07 -2.12 11.90
CA ASP A 187 7.44 -2.05 13.21
C ASP A 187 7.61 -3.37 13.99
N LYS A 188 7.86 -3.26 15.29
CA LYS A 188 7.95 -4.37 16.23
C LYS A 188 6.94 -4.23 17.36
N TYR A 189 6.24 -5.32 17.66
CA TYR A 189 5.27 -5.39 18.73
C TYR A 189 5.59 -6.53 19.68
N LEU A 190 5.70 -6.22 20.96
CA LEU A 190 5.90 -7.21 21.99
C LEU A 190 4.58 -7.52 22.67
N LEU A 191 4.10 -8.74 22.47
CA LEU A 191 2.90 -9.26 23.07
C LEU A 191 3.21 -9.89 24.43
N LEU A 192 2.68 -9.29 25.50
CA LEU A 192 2.85 -9.77 26.87
C LEU A 192 1.56 -10.43 27.38
N ARG A 193 1.67 -11.69 27.83
CA ARG A 193 0.55 -12.43 28.44
C ARG A 193 0.38 -12.16 29.94
N ASP A 194 1.49 -11.91 30.64
CA ASP A 194 1.48 -11.51 32.05
C ASP A 194 2.33 -10.26 32.26
N GLU A 195 1.65 -9.12 32.36
CA GLU A 195 2.28 -7.81 32.59
C GLU A 195 2.98 -7.70 33.95
N SER A 196 2.67 -8.57 34.91
CA SER A 196 3.28 -8.59 36.24
C SER A 196 4.59 -9.38 36.28
N ALA A 197 4.89 -10.14 35.21
CA ALA A 197 6.11 -10.92 35.09
C ALA A 197 7.34 -10.07 34.70
N ILE A 198 7.14 -8.83 34.26
CA ILE A 198 8.23 -7.88 33.94
C ILE A 198 8.22 -6.68 34.89
N SER A 199 9.40 -6.27 35.34
CA SER A 199 9.60 -5.08 36.16
C SER A 199 9.30 -3.80 35.36
N LYS A 200 9.18 -2.67 36.07
CA LYS A 200 8.93 -1.38 35.44
C LYS A 200 10.14 -0.95 34.60
N GLU A 201 11.35 -1.18 35.09
CA GLU A 201 12.60 -0.88 34.41
C GLU A 201 12.74 -1.69 33.10
N GLU A 202 12.47 -3.00 33.15
CA GLU A 202 12.47 -3.86 31.96
C GLU A 202 11.41 -3.41 30.95
N ARG A 203 10.21 -3.05 31.42
CA ARG A 203 9.15 -2.53 30.57
C ARG A 203 9.55 -1.23 29.87
N ASP A 204 10.22 -0.31 30.56
CA ASP A 204 10.61 0.97 29.98
C ASP A 204 11.74 0.80 28.95
N SER A 205 12.67 -0.14 29.17
CA SER A 205 13.68 -0.53 28.17
C SER A 205 13.05 -1.21 26.94
N LEU A 206 12.07 -2.10 27.14
CA LEU A 206 11.38 -2.78 26.04
C LEU A 206 10.61 -1.83 25.13
N LYS A 207 10.05 -0.73 25.67
CA LYS A 207 9.33 0.29 24.88
C LYS A 207 10.22 1.04 23.90
N GLU A 208 11.53 1.08 24.12
CA GLU A 208 12.49 1.66 23.17
C GLU A 208 12.72 0.74 21.97
N SER A 209 12.43 -0.56 22.12
CA SER A 209 12.68 -1.61 21.12
C SER A 209 11.43 -2.12 20.41
N ALA A 210 10.25 -2.06 21.06
CA ALA A 210 8.99 -2.54 20.52
C ALA A 210 7.77 -1.89 21.20
N VAL A 211 6.67 -1.78 20.47
CA VAL A 211 5.37 -1.38 21.01
C VAL A 211 4.80 -2.52 21.85
N ILE A 212 4.54 -2.28 23.13
CA ILE A 212 4.00 -3.29 24.03
C ILE A 212 2.50 -3.42 23.82
N ILE A 213 2.03 -4.66 23.58
CA ILE A 213 0.63 -5.02 23.44
C ILE A 213 0.26 -6.02 24.53
N LYS A 214 -0.87 -5.78 25.18
CA LYS A 214 -1.44 -6.72 26.13
C LYS A 214 -2.17 -7.85 25.40
N SER A 215 -1.91 -9.10 25.78
CA SER A 215 -2.66 -10.27 25.29
C SER A 215 -3.46 -10.96 26.40
N PRO A 216 -4.70 -11.39 26.12
CA PRO A 216 -5.46 -11.08 24.91
C PRO A 216 -5.90 -9.61 24.93
N ALA A 217 -5.90 -8.96 23.76
CA ALA A 217 -6.54 -7.66 23.58
C ALA A 217 -8.04 -7.80 23.88
N SER A 218 -8.62 -6.80 24.55
CA SER A 218 -9.97 -6.90 25.10
C SER A 218 -10.94 -5.88 24.54
N LYS A 219 -10.45 -4.74 24.06
CA LYS A 219 -11.25 -3.66 23.47
C LYS A 219 -10.48 -3.03 22.32
N ALA A 220 -10.64 -3.59 21.14
CA ALA A 220 -9.98 -3.09 19.93
C ALA A 220 -10.81 -1.99 19.23
N CYS A 221 -10.10 -1.00 18.70
CA CYS A 221 -10.58 -0.12 17.65
C CYS A 221 -10.08 -0.66 16.30
N VAL A 222 -10.99 -1.05 15.41
CA VAL A 222 -10.66 -1.69 14.14
C VAL A 222 -11.02 -0.74 13.01
N VAL A 223 -10.00 -0.13 12.40
CA VAL A 223 -10.15 0.80 11.28
C VAL A 223 -10.01 0.09 9.94
N SER A 224 -9.21 -0.98 9.88
CA SER A 224 -9.14 -1.83 8.69
C SER A 224 -10.38 -2.73 8.57
N SER A 225 -11.13 -2.57 7.48
CA SER A 225 -12.37 -3.33 7.29
C SER A 225 -12.14 -4.80 6.94
N SER A 226 -11.02 -5.14 6.28
CA SER A 226 -10.59 -6.52 6.03
C SER A 226 -10.32 -7.27 7.34
N VAL A 227 -9.73 -6.60 8.33
CA VAL A 227 -9.44 -7.19 9.64
C VAL A 227 -10.73 -7.56 10.38
N MET A 228 -11.78 -6.76 10.27
CA MET A 228 -13.06 -7.04 10.93
C MET A 228 -13.60 -8.43 10.55
N ASP A 229 -13.47 -8.83 9.28
CA ASP A 229 -13.90 -10.15 8.84
C ASP A 229 -13.05 -11.27 9.44
N HIS A 230 -11.72 -11.07 9.54
CA HIS A 230 -10.85 -12.03 10.24
C HIS A 230 -11.25 -12.20 11.71
N LEU A 231 -11.52 -11.10 12.41
CA LEU A 231 -11.95 -11.12 13.81
C LEU A 231 -13.31 -11.79 13.99
N ARG A 232 -14.24 -11.57 13.05
CA ARG A 232 -15.53 -12.29 13.01
C ARG A 232 -15.32 -13.79 12.89
N GLN A 233 -14.47 -14.25 11.97
CA GLN A 233 -14.21 -15.68 11.76
C GLN A 233 -13.44 -16.32 12.92
N CYS A 234 -12.54 -15.59 13.58
CA CYS A 234 -11.88 -16.02 14.81
C CYS A 234 -12.83 -16.09 16.02
N GLY A 235 -14.07 -15.59 15.90
CA GLY A 235 -15.03 -15.53 17.00
C GLY A 235 -14.63 -14.53 18.10
N VAL A 236 -14.01 -13.41 17.72
CA VAL A 236 -13.57 -12.34 18.65
C VAL A 236 -14.21 -10.99 18.34
N LEU A 237 -15.33 -10.98 17.61
CA LEU A 237 -16.08 -9.76 17.34
C LEU A 237 -16.55 -9.07 18.64
N ASP A 238 -16.75 -9.82 19.73
CA ASP A 238 -17.06 -9.28 21.06
C ASP A 238 -15.89 -8.51 21.71
N LYS A 239 -14.69 -8.60 21.15
CA LYS A 239 -13.50 -7.82 21.55
C LYS A 239 -13.34 -6.53 20.77
N VAL A 240 -14.16 -6.31 19.74
CA VAL A 240 -14.16 -5.05 18.99
C VAL A 240 -15.13 -4.10 19.66
N ARG A 241 -14.63 -2.95 20.09
CA ARG A 241 -15.47 -1.90 20.69
C ARG A 241 -15.75 -0.77 19.71
N LEU A 242 -14.77 -0.45 18.86
CA LEU A 242 -14.84 0.68 17.94
C LEU A 242 -14.53 0.25 16.51
N SER A 243 -15.21 0.88 15.54
CA SER A 243 -14.99 0.69 14.12
C SER A 243 -14.65 2.02 13.44
N GLY A 244 -13.69 1.97 12.51
CA GLY A 244 -13.40 3.09 11.62
C GLY A 244 -14.31 3.19 10.40
N THR A 245 -15.26 2.28 10.24
CA THR A 245 -16.26 2.24 9.16
C THR A 245 -17.65 2.42 9.77
N LYS A 246 -18.50 3.19 9.09
CA LYS A 246 -19.85 3.48 9.58
C LYS A 246 -20.79 2.29 9.43
N GLU A 247 -21.85 2.26 10.24
CA GLU A 247 -22.87 1.20 10.21
C GLU A 247 -23.46 0.99 8.80
N GLU A 248 -23.80 2.08 8.11
CA GLU A 248 -24.39 2.04 6.77
C GLU A 248 -23.41 1.54 5.68
N GLU A 249 -22.11 1.55 5.96
CA GLU A 249 -21.04 1.13 5.06
C GLU A 249 -20.59 -0.33 5.30
N TRP A 250 -21.07 -0.97 6.37
CA TRP A 250 -20.82 -2.40 6.64
C TRP A 250 -21.77 -3.30 5.87
N TYR A 251 -21.25 -4.20 5.04
CA TYR A 251 -22.00 -5.29 4.41
C TYR A 251 -22.02 -6.56 5.26
N LEU A 252 -21.11 -6.68 6.22
CA LEU A 252 -21.09 -7.77 7.20
C LEU A 252 -22.27 -7.64 8.17
N GLY A 253 -23.30 -8.46 7.96
CA GLY A 253 -24.57 -8.35 8.68
C GLY A 253 -24.44 -8.49 10.21
N GLU A 254 -23.48 -9.26 10.70
CA GLU A 254 -23.19 -9.38 12.13
C GLU A 254 -22.58 -8.10 12.72
N VAL A 255 -21.65 -7.46 11.99
CA VAL A 255 -21.00 -6.21 12.39
C VAL A 255 -22.03 -5.08 12.40
N ARG A 256 -22.84 -4.96 11.34
CA ARG A 256 -23.92 -3.97 11.27
C ARG A 256 -24.87 -4.12 12.46
N LYS A 257 -25.34 -5.33 12.76
CA LYS A 257 -26.21 -5.59 13.91
C LYS A 257 -25.54 -5.30 15.25
N ALA A 258 -24.23 -5.50 15.38
CA ALA A 258 -23.48 -5.14 16.58
C ALA A 258 -23.42 -3.61 16.75
N MET A 259 -23.27 -2.86 15.66
CA MET A 259 -23.32 -1.40 15.67
C MET A 259 -24.71 -0.86 16.00
N GLU A 260 -25.76 -1.42 15.38
CA GLU A 260 -27.16 -1.05 15.65
C GLU A 260 -27.53 -1.21 17.14
N ARG A 261 -26.96 -2.22 17.82
CA ARG A 261 -27.16 -2.46 19.26
C ARG A 261 -26.28 -1.59 20.17
N GLY A 262 -25.30 -0.90 19.61
CA GLY A 262 -24.30 -0.13 20.35
C GLY A 262 -23.18 -0.97 20.97
N ASP A 263 -23.04 -2.25 20.57
CA ASP A 263 -21.93 -3.12 20.99
C ASP A 263 -20.61 -2.64 20.35
N ILE A 264 -20.68 -2.18 19.09
CA ILE A 264 -19.57 -1.53 18.35
C ILE A 264 -19.98 -0.08 18.04
N LEU A 265 -19.13 0.90 18.33
CA LEU A 265 -19.38 2.30 17.96
C LEU A 265 -18.50 2.75 16.80
N TYR A 266 -18.97 3.74 16.04
CA TYR A 266 -18.15 4.39 15.02
C TYR A 266 -17.22 5.42 15.67
N ALA A 267 -15.91 5.29 15.44
CA ALA A 267 -14.87 6.13 16.06
C ALA A 267 -14.09 6.98 15.04
N GLY A 268 -14.70 7.31 13.90
CA GLY A 268 -14.04 8.08 12.85
C GLY A 268 -13.14 7.24 11.95
N LYS A 269 -12.85 7.75 10.75
CA LYS A 269 -11.98 7.10 9.77
C LYS A 269 -10.50 7.27 10.16
N TYR A 270 -9.60 6.48 9.54
CA TYR A 270 -8.14 6.53 9.74
C TYR A 270 -7.54 7.95 9.72
N SER A 271 -8.11 8.87 8.94
CA SER A 271 -7.59 10.25 8.78
C SER A 271 -8.17 11.26 9.78
N ALA A 272 -9.19 10.88 10.53
CA ALA A 272 -9.87 11.74 11.50
C ALA A 272 -10.58 10.86 12.55
N PRO A 273 -9.81 10.16 13.41
CA PRO A 273 -10.39 9.36 14.49
C PRO A 273 -10.94 10.24 15.61
N ASP A 274 -11.93 9.72 16.33
CA ASP A 274 -12.46 10.30 17.55
C ASP A 274 -11.62 9.85 18.74
N TYR A 275 -10.54 10.60 19.03
CA TYR A 275 -9.63 10.29 20.13
C TYR A 275 -10.32 10.28 21.50
N GLU A 276 -11.33 11.14 21.72
CA GLU A 276 -12.06 11.18 22.98
C GLU A 276 -12.88 9.90 23.18
N LEU A 277 -13.53 9.42 22.11
CA LEU A 277 -14.25 8.16 22.15
C LEU A 277 -13.31 6.96 22.36
N ILE A 278 -12.19 6.90 21.64
CA ILE A 278 -11.19 5.83 21.78
C ILE A 278 -10.69 5.73 23.23
N LEU A 279 -10.39 6.86 23.87
CA LEU A 279 -9.94 6.92 25.26
C LEU A 279 -11.05 6.57 26.26
N SER A 280 -12.25 7.13 26.08
CA SER A 280 -13.37 6.94 27.02
C SER A 280 -13.93 5.51 27.02
N GLU A 281 -13.82 4.81 25.90
CA GLU A 281 -14.16 3.40 25.79
C GLU A 281 -13.03 2.47 26.28
N GLU A 282 -11.88 3.04 26.65
CA GLU A 282 -10.68 2.34 27.14
C GLU A 282 -10.14 1.33 26.13
N CYS A 283 -10.06 1.71 24.86
CA CYS A 283 -9.52 0.81 23.84
C CYS A 283 -8.04 0.50 24.13
N ASP A 284 -7.70 -0.78 24.09
CA ASP A 284 -6.37 -1.30 24.43
C ASP A 284 -5.53 -1.68 23.21
N LEU A 285 -6.10 -1.57 22.01
CA LEU A 285 -5.44 -1.81 20.73
C LEU A 285 -6.16 -1.06 19.60
N VAL A 286 -5.42 -0.41 18.72
CA VAL A 286 -5.93 0.10 17.43
C VAL A 286 -5.32 -0.74 16.31
N ILE A 287 -6.14 -1.22 15.39
CA ILE A 287 -5.69 -1.89 14.16
C ILE A 287 -6.02 -1.02 12.96
N GLU A 288 -4.98 -0.37 12.44
CA GLU A 288 -5.00 0.48 11.25
C GLU A 288 -4.62 -0.32 10.01
N ASN A 289 -5.00 0.19 8.84
CA ASN A 289 -4.44 -0.26 7.55
C ASN A 289 -3.40 0.74 7.04
N THR A 290 -2.70 0.39 5.97
CA THR A 290 -1.61 1.20 5.39
C THR A 290 -2.02 2.60 4.92
N MET A 291 -3.31 2.93 4.83
CA MET A 291 -3.74 4.32 4.54
C MET A 291 -3.32 5.30 5.64
N ILE A 292 -3.04 4.81 6.85
CA ILE A 292 -2.52 5.61 7.96
C ILE A 292 -1.17 6.26 7.61
N TYR A 293 -0.39 5.71 6.67
CA TYR A 293 0.87 6.32 6.23
C TYR A 293 0.67 7.63 5.45
N HIS A 294 -0.53 7.92 4.95
CA HIS A 294 -0.88 9.24 4.41
C HIS A 294 -1.26 10.26 5.50
N LYS A 295 -1.34 9.79 6.76
CA LYS A 295 -1.71 10.54 7.95
C LYS A 295 -0.87 10.11 9.17
N PRO A 296 0.48 10.18 9.08
CA PRO A 296 1.36 9.74 10.15
C PRO A 296 1.07 10.44 11.47
N GLU A 297 0.61 11.70 11.44
CA GLU A 297 0.25 12.48 12.61
C GLU A 297 -0.87 11.82 13.45
N VAL A 298 -1.73 11.00 12.82
CA VAL A 298 -2.79 10.27 13.51
C VAL A 298 -2.21 9.09 14.30
N LYS A 299 -1.30 8.32 13.70
CA LYS A 299 -0.61 7.21 14.36
C LYS A 299 0.21 7.73 15.55
N GLU A 300 1.01 8.76 15.31
CA GLU A 300 1.81 9.42 16.36
C GLU A 300 0.92 9.87 17.52
N LYS A 301 -0.26 10.44 17.23
CA LYS A 301 -1.17 10.88 18.27
C LYS A 301 -1.74 9.74 19.11
N LEU A 302 -2.11 8.62 18.49
CA LEU A 302 -2.57 7.43 19.21
C LEU A 302 -1.46 6.86 20.12
N GLU A 303 -0.21 6.87 19.65
CA GLU A 303 0.95 6.42 20.40
C GLU A 303 1.33 7.36 21.56
N GLU A 304 1.21 8.69 21.36
CA GLU A 304 1.33 9.69 22.44
C GLU A 304 0.33 9.42 23.57
N LEU A 305 -0.90 9.05 23.18
CA LEU A 305 -1.99 8.67 24.08
C LEU A 305 -1.79 7.29 24.73
N LYS A 306 -0.66 6.62 24.45
CA LYS A 306 -0.28 5.30 24.99
C LYS A 306 -1.23 4.18 24.57
N ILE A 307 -1.87 4.33 23.41
CA ILE A 307 -2.67 3.28 22.79
C ILE A 307 -1.79 2.59 21.75
N PRO A 308 -1.55 1.27 21.84
CA PRO A 308 -0.75 0.57 20.85
C PRO A 308 -1.49 0.51 19.51
N VAL A 309 -0.77 0.79 18.42
CA VAL A 309 -1.29 0.81 17.05
C VAL A 309 -0.58 -0.24 16.22
N ILE A 310 -1.30 -1.26 15.76
CA ILE A 310 -0.82 -2.17 14.73
C ILE A 310 -1.22 -1.60 13.37
N VAL A 311 -0.27 -1.48 12.45
CA VAL A 311 -0.56 -1.23 11.03
C VAL A 311 -0.50 -2.56 10.31
N GLU A 312 -1.66 -3.09 9.91
CA GLU A 312 -1.72 -4.34 9.15
C GLU A 312 -1.32 -4.13 7.69
N MET A 313 -0.60 -5.11 7.13
CA MET A 313 -0.08 -5.09 5.77
C MET A 313 -0.58 -6.28 4.94
N SER A 314 -1.74 -6.85 5.29
CA SER A 314 -2.30 -8.00 4.57
C SER A 314 -2.55 -7.67 3.09
N SER A 315 -2.85 -6.41 2.76
CA SER A 315 -3.03 -5.95 1.37
C SER A 315 -1.76 -6.01 0.52
N TYR A 316 -0.58 -6.18 1.13
CA TYR A 316 0.73 -6.28 0.46
C TYR A 316 1.14 -7.73 0.18
N GLU A 317 0.42 -8.71 0.73
CA GLU A 317 0.65 -10.11 0.40
C GLU A 317 0.31 -10.38 -1.07
N ASP A 318 1.24 -11.03 -1.76
CA ASP A 318 1.16 -11.43 -3.16
C ASP A 318 0.27 -12.67 -3.36
N HIS A 319 0.24 -13.55 -2.34
CA HIS A 319 -0.52 -14.78 -2.36
C HIS A 319 -1.87 -14.62 -1.63
N PRO A 320 -3.00 -15.06 -2.19
CA PRO A 320 -4.29 -14.97 -1.50
C PRO A 320 -4.29 -15.72 -0.17
N LEU A 321 -3.71 -16.93 -0.11
CA LEU A 321 -3.52 -17.63 1.17
C LEU A 321 -2.57 -16.91 2.13
N GLY A 322 -1.68 -16.02 1.67
CA GLY A 322 -0.86 -15.18 2.53
C GLY A 322 -1.73 -14.16 3.26
N ARG A 323 -2.66 -13.51 2.54
CA ARG A 323 -3.68 -12.62 3.13
C ARG A 323 -4.50 -13.33 4.20
N LEU A 324 -5.01 -14.51 3.86
CA LEU A 324 -5.80 -15.32 4.79
C LEU A 324 -5.01 -15.72 6.04
N GLU A 325 -3.71 -15.97 5.91
CA GLU A 325 -2.85 -16.46 6.99
C GLU A 325 -2.64 -15.41 8.10
N TRP A 326 -2.92 -14.13 7.83
CA TRP A 326 -3.02 -13.10 8.86
C TRP A 326 -4.05 -13.42 9.94
N ILE A 327 -5.02 -14.30 9.68
CA ILE A 327 -5.94 -14.81 10.70
C ILE A 327 -5.19 -15.39 11.91
N LYS A 328 -4.03 -16.01 11.70
CA LYS A 328 -3.20 -16.57 12.78
C LYS A 328 -2.66 -15.47 13.71
N LEU A 329 -2.24 -14.33 13.16
CA LEU A 329 -1.80 -13.18 13.93
C LEU A 329 -2.95 -12.61 14.76
N TYR A 330 -4.13 -12.46 14.16
CA TYR A 330 -5.31 -12.00 14.92
C TYR A 330 -5.73 -13.01 16.00
N GLY A 331 -5.66 -14.30 15.71
CA GLY A 331 -5.82 -15.35 16.73
C GLY A 331 -4.88 -15.14 17.91
N LEU A 332 -3.59 -14.89 17.66
CA LEU A 332 -2.60 -14.62 18.72
C LEU A 332 -2.92 -13.36 19.54
N LEU A 333 -3.29 -12.26 18.88
CA LEU A 333 -3.60 -10.99 19.55
C LEU A 333 -4.79 -11.12 20.51
N PHE A 334 -5.78 -11.93 20.16
CA PHE A 334 -7.03 -12.07 20.91
C PHE A 334 -7.17 -13.39 21.69
N GLY A 335 -6.12 -14.22 21.75
CA GLY A 335 -6.11 -15.50 22.50
C GLY A 335 -7.01 -16.59 21.90
N LYS A 336 -7.04 -16.65 20.56
CA LYS A 336 -7.83 -17.54 19.70
C LYS A 336 -6.97 -18.24 18.65
N GLU A 337 -5.74 -18.57 18.98
CA GLU A 337 -4.77 -19.20 18.09
C GLU A 337 -5.30 -20.52 17.52
N LYS A 338 -5.98 -21.32 18.36
CA LYS A 338 -6.56 -22.59 17.94
C LYS A 338 -7.68 -22.39 16.93
N GLU A 339 -8.65 -21.54 17.23
CA GLU A 339 -9.78 -21.25 16.35
C GLU A 339 -9.31 -20.64 15.01
N ALA A 340 -8.32 -19.74 15.06
CA ALA A 340 -7.71 -19.16 13.86
C ALA A 340 -7.01 -20.22 12.99
N ALA A 341 -6.23 -21.11 13.60
CA ALA A 341 -5.56 -22.19 12.88
C ALA A 341 -6.57 -23.19 12.28
N GLU A 342 -7.60 -23.58 13.02
CA GLU A 342 -8.66 -24.47 12.53
C GLU A 342 -9.41 -23.86 11.34
N TYR A 343 -9.73 -22.56 11.39
CA TYR A 343 -10.35 -21.86 10.26
C TYR A 343 -9.42 -21.82 9.04
N TYR A 344 -8.16 -21.42 9.23
CA TYR A 344 -7.16 -21.35 8.16
C TYR A 344 -6.98 -22.71 7.47
N ASP A 345 -6.77 -23.78 8.25
CA ASP A 345 -6.55 -25.13 7.72
C ASP A 345 -7.78 -25.65 6.96
N ALA A 346 -8.99 -25.33 7.43
CA ALA A 346 -10.23 -25.69 6.74
C ALA A 346 -10.32 -25.01 5.37
N GLN A 347 -10.00 -23.72 5.30
CA GLN A 347 -10.02 -22.93 4.07
C GLN A 347 -8.97 -23.42 3.06
N VAL A 348 -7.72 -23.68 3.50
CA VAL A 348 -6.67 -24.25 2.65
C VAL A 348 -7.09 -25.61 2.10
N LYS A 349 -7.61 -26.49 2.95
CA LYS A 349 -8.10 -27.81 2.55
C LYS A 349 -9.25 -27.75 1.55
N ALA A 350 -10.10 -26.73 1.63
CA ALA A 350 -11.20 -26.54 0.68
C ALA A 350 -10.70 -26.19 -0.73
N ILE A 351 -9.62 -25.43 -0.85
CA ILE A 351 -9.09 -24.99 -2.16
C ILE A 351 -7.95 -25.83 -2.71
N GLU A 352 -7.26 -26.63 -1.89
CA GLU A 352 -6.16 -27.49 -2.35
C GLU A 352 -6.53 -28.33 -3.59
N PRO A 353 -7.71 -28.97 -3.67
CA PRO A 353 -8.12 -29.71 -4.87
C PRO A 353 -8.39 -28.82 -6.10
N ILE A 354 -8.58 -27.51 -5.92
CA ILE A 354 -8.72 -26.54 -7.02
C ILE A 354 -7.33 -26.15 -7.51
N MET A 355 -6.41 -25.81 -6.59
CA MET A 355 -5.04 -25.39 -6.90
C MET A 355 -4.21 -26.49 -7.58
N GLU A 356 -4.46 -27.75 -7.27
CA GLU A 356 -3.73 -28.90 -7.84
C GLU A 356 -4.21 -29.31 -9.25
N LYS A 357 -5.38 -28.82 -9.71
CA LYS A 357 -5.91 -29.18 -11.03
C LYS A 357 -5.13 -28.49 -12.14
N ALA A 358 -5.06 -29.17 -13.28
CA ALA A 358 -4.58 -28.54 -14.50
C ALA A 358 -5.47 -27.35 -14.88
N GLY A 359 -4.85 -26.32 -15.44
CA GLY A 359 -5.55 -25.14 -15.96
C GLY A 359 -6.61 -25.53 -16.99
N THR A 360 -7.74 -24.81 -16.94
CA THR A 360 -8.87 -24.98 -17.85
C THR A 360 -8.63 -24.38 -19.23
N GLY A 361 -7.60 -23.52 -19.35
CA GLY A 361 -7.30 -22.74 -20.55
C GLY A 361 -8.29 -21.60 -20.81
N LYS A 362 -9.18 -21.30 -19.86
CA LYS A 362 -10.16 -20.22 -19.98
C LYS A 362 -9.49 -18.87 -19.76
N LYS A 363 -9.63 -17.97 -20.74
CA LYS A 363 -9.16 -16.59 -20.64
C LYS A 363 -10.16 -15.71 -19.90
N VAL A 364 -9.70 -15.00 -18.88
CA VAL A 364 -10.53 -14.26 -17.94
C VAL A 364 -10.09 -12.80 -17.85
N GLY A 365 -11.01 -11.87 -18.13
CA GLY A 365 -10.84 -10.45 -17.84
C GLY A 365 -11.53 -10.07 -16.53
N PHE A 366 -10.83 -9.36 -15.64
CA PHE A 366 -11.38 -8.82 -14.41
C PHE A 366 -11.17 -7.30 -14.40
N PHE A 367 -12.26 -6.54 -14.39
CA PHE A 367 -12.18 -5.09 -14.63
C PHE A 367 -13.37 -4.32 -14.06
N TYR A 368 -13.24 -3.00 -13.97
CA TYR A 368 -14.38 -2.08 -13.92
C TYR A 368 -14.12 -0.88 -14.84
N ILE A 369 -15.14 -0.05 -15.03
CA ILE A 369 -15.06 1.17 -15.84
C ILE A 369 -15.07 2.35 -14.89
N THR A 370 -14.06 3.21 -14.95
CA THR A 370 -13.94 4.41 -14.12
C THR A 370 -14.95 5.47 -14.56
N ASP A 371 -15.18 6.49 -13.72
CA ASP A 371 -16.05 7.63 -14.06
C ASP A 371 -15.55 8.42 -15.28
N THR A 372 -14.24 8.35 -15.57
CA THR A 372 -13.61 8.95 -16.75
C THR A 372 -13.69 8.07 -18.00
N GLY A 373 -14.30 6.89 -17.91
CA GLY A 373 -14.46 5.94 -19.03
C GLY A 373 -13.23 5.06 -19.31
N MET A 374 -12.18 5.13 -18.48
CA MET A 374 -11.04 4.23 -18.56
C MET A 374 -11.40 2.85 -18.00
N ILE A 375 -10.67 1.83 -18.44
CA ILE A 375 -10.78 0.48 -17.88
C ILE A 375 -9.77 0.34 -16.76
N ASN A 376 -10.25 0.06 -15.56
CA ASN A 376 -9.37 -0.34 -14.47
C ASN A 376 -9.31 -1.86 -14.39
N VAL A 377 -8.09 -2.40 -14.34
CA VAL A 377 -7.82 -3.83 -14.23
C VAL A 377 -6.90 -4.10 -13.05
N LYS A 378 -6.90 -5.35 -12.58
CA LYS A 378 -5.91 -5.83 -11.60
C LYS A 378 -4.56 -6.06 -12.25
N LYS A 379 -3.46 -5.77 -11.56
CA LYS A 379 -2.12 -6.11 -12.05
C LYS A 379 -1.88 -7.63 -11.92
N PRO A 380 -0.94 -8.23 -12.69
CA PRO A 380 -0.61 -9.65 -12.58
C PRO A 380 -0.12 -10.09 -11.19
N GLY A 381 0.41 -9.18 -10.37
CA GLY A 381 0.80 -9.46 -8.98
C GLY A 381 -0.30 -9.31 -7.93
N ASP A 382 -1.50 -8.83 -8.31
CA ASP A 382 -2.61 -8.66 -7.38
C ASP A 382 -3.23 -10.01 -6.99
N TYR A 383 -3.70 -10.13 -5.76
CA TYR A 383 -4.30 -11.37 -5.26
C TYR A 383 -5.49 -11.88 -6.10
N ILE A 384 -6.28 -11.01 -6.75
CA ILE A 384 -7.41 -11.42 -7.60
C ILE A 384 -6.92 -12.10 -8.86
N SER A 385 -5.90 -11.53 -9.53
CA SER A 385 -5.30 -12.18 -10.70
C SER A 385 -4.67 -13.50 -10.30
N LYS A 386 -4.05 -13.57 -9.12
CA LYS A 386 -3.53 -14.83 -8.58
C LYS A 386 -4.64 -15.86 -8.29
N MET A 387 -5.78 -15.44 -7.74
CA MET A 387 -6.93 -16.33 -7.50
C MET A 387 -7.52 -16.86 -8.82
N ILE A 388 -7.57 -16.05 -9.88
CA ILE A 388 -7.98 -16.50 -11.22
C ILE A 388 -7.06 -17.63 -11.70
N GLU A 389 -5.75 -17.46 -11.56
CA GLU A 389 -4.76 -18.47 -11.97
C GLU A 389 -4.85 -19.75 -11.14
N LEU A 390 -4.86 -19.61 -9.82
CA LEU A 390 -4.97 -20.74 -8.89
C LEU A 390 -6.30 -21.50 -9.04
N SER A 391 -7.33 -20.85 -9.59
CA SER A 391 -8.62 -21.48 -9.91
C SER A 391 -8.64 -22.17 -11.28
N GLY A 392 -7.55 -22.10 -12.03
CA GLY A 392 -7.36 -22.73 -13.33
C GLY A 392 -7.68 -21.84 -14.54
N GLY A 393 -7.79 -20.53 -14.35
CA GLY A 393 -7.98 -19.55 -15.43
C GLY A 393 -6.67 -18.94 -15.92
N GLU A 394 -6.73 -18.25 -17.05
CA GLU A 394 -5.65 -17.45 -17.62
C GLU A 394 -6.05 -15.97 -17.59
N TYR A 395 -5.37 -15.16 -16.79
CA TYR A 395 -5.70 -13.74 -16.67
C TYR A 395 -5.21 -12.95 -17.89
N VAL A 396 -6.11 -12.25 -18.59
CA VAL A 396 -5.83 -11.64 -19.92
C VAL A 396 -4.82 -10.50 -19.93
N ILE A 397 -4.52 -9.92 -18.77
CA ILE A 397 -3.55 -8.82 -18.62
C ILE A 397 -2.12 -9.36 -18.47
N ARG A 398 -1.96 -10.65 -18.17
CA ARG A 398 -0.65 -11.30 -18.01
C ARG A 398 0.06 -11.35 -19.37
N GLY A 399 1.10 -10.56 -19.54
CA GLY A 399 1.88 -10.45 -20.78
C GLY A 399 1.78 -9.11 -21.52
N LEU A 400 1.20 -8.08 -20.90
CA LEU A 400 1.39 -6.71 -21.37
C LEU A 400 2.80 -6.24 -21.02
N ASP A 401 3.61 -6.00 -22.05
CA ASP A 401 4.88 -5.29 -21.92
C ASP A 401 4.59 -3.94 -21.23
N ASN A 402 5.22 -3.65 -20.09
CA ASN A 402 5.03 -2.48 -19.21
C ASN A 402 4.03 -2.62 -18.04
N VAL A 403 3.55 -3.81 -17.71
CA VAL A 403 2.85 -4.01 -16.44
C VAL A 403 3.79 -4.67 -15.44
N ASP A 404 4.18 -3.90 -14.42
CA ASP A 404 4.92 -4.44 -13.28
C ASP A 404 4.09 -5.53 -12.58
N GLU A 405 4.74 -6.63 -12.23
CA GLU A 405 4.17 -7.77 -11.50
C GLU A 405 4.12 -7.54 -9.98
N ASN A 406 4.40 -6.32 -9.50
CA ASN A 406 4.26 -5.98 -8.09
C ASN A 406 2.82 -6.17 -7.55
N ALA A 407 2.71 -6.37 -6.23
CA ALA A 407 1.44 -6.60 -5.51
C ALA A 407 0.48 -5.39 -5.49
N SER A 408 0.76 -4.33 -6.25
CA SER A 408 -0.07 -3.13 -6.34
C SER A 408 -1.45 -3.46 -6.92
N SER A 409 -2.48 -2.82 -6.35
CA SER A 409 -3.86 -3.30 -6.44
C SER A 409 -4.57 -3.09 -7.78
N GLY A 410 -4.01 -2.36 -8.75
CA GLY A 410 -4.66 -2.15 -10.05
C GLY A 410 -3.99 -1.08 -10.92
N MET A 411 -4.45 -0.96 -12.16
CA MET A 411 -4.02 0.06 -13.11
C MET A 411 -5.16 0.48 -14.03
N ASN A 412 -5.12 1.73 -14.48
CA ASN A 412 -6.02 2.24 -15.50
C ASN A 412 -5.40 2.06 -16.90
N MET A 413 -6.21 1.66 -17.86
CA MET A 413 -5.83 1.54 -19.26
C MET A 413 -6.95 2.02 -20.18
N GLN A 414 -6.58 2.37 -21.41
CA GLN A 414 -7.54 2.80 -22.42
C GLN A 414 -8.37 1.60 -22.92
N MET A 415 -9.61 1.86 -23.32
CA MET A 415 -10.52 0.80 -23.79
C MET A 415 -9.95 0.07 -25.02
N GLU A 416 -9.27 0.76 -25.92
CA GLU A 416 -8.65 0.16 -27.11
C GLU A 416 -7.57 -0.86 -26.73
N GLU A 417 -6.82 -0.59 -25.67
CA GLU A 417 -5.79 -1.51 -25.18
C GLU A 417 -6.43 -2.71 -24.49
N PHE A 418 -7.43 -2.48 -23.64
CA PHE A 418 -8.20 -3.56 -23.03
C PHE A 418 -8.87 -4.45 -24.09
N TYR A 419 -9.47 -3.85 -25.11
CA TYR A 419 -10.07 -4.55 -26.25
C TYR A 419 -9.05 -5.48 -26.93
N ARG A 420 -7.83 -5.00 -27.18
CA ARG A 420 -6.76 -5.78 -27.83
C ARG A 420 -6.46 -7.09 -27.09
N VAL A 421 -6.47 -7.05 -25.75
CA VAL A 421 -6.09 -8.22 -24.92
C VAL A 421 -7.28 -9.06 -24.44
N ALA A 422 -8.46 -8.44 -24.28
CA ALA A 422 -9.61 -9.08 -23.64
C ALA A 422 -10.78 -9.39 -24.58
N LYS A 423 -10.79 -8.93 -25.85
CA LYS A 423 -11.92 -9.21 -26.77
C LYS A 423 -12.21 -10.70 -26.94
N ASP A 424 -11.16 -11.53 -26.91
CA ASP A 424 -11.23 -12.98 -27.12
C ASP A 424 -11.31 -13.75 -25.79
N ALA A 425 -11.49 -13.05 -24.66
CA ALA A 425 -11.68 -13.66 -23.36
C ALA A 425 -12.90 -14.59 -23.37
N ASP A 426 -12.76 -15.76 -22.73
CA ASP A 426 -13.89 -16.67 -22.54
C ASP A 426 -14.89 -16.13 -21.53
N ILE A 427 -14.38 -15.42 -20.52
CA ILE A 427 -15.14 -14.91 -19.37
C ILE A 427 -14.73 -13.48 -19.08
N LEU A 428 -15.72 -12.65 -18.74
CA LEU A 428 -15.51 -11.31 -18.19
C LEU A 428 -16.13 -11.23 -16.78
N ILE A 429 -15.41 -10.62 -15.86
CA ILE A 429 -15.84 -10.39 -14.48
C ILE A 429 -15.76 -8.89 -14.21
N TYR A 430 -16.92 -8.28 -13.97
CA TYR A 430 -17.06 -6.89 -13.59
C TYR A 430 -16.86 -6.73 -12.08
N ASN A 431 -15.96 -5.84 -11.68
CA ASN A 431 -15.68 -5.53 -10.29
C ASN A 431 -16.66 -4.46 -9.75
N SER A 432 -17.63 -4.87 -8.94
CA SER A 432 -18.65 -3.98 -8.40
C SER A 432 -18.18 -3.13 -7.22
N THR A 433 -17.08 -3.54 -6.57
CA THR A 433 -16.52 -2.85 -5.38
C THR A 433 -16.38 -1.35 -5.60
N ILE A 434 -15.95 -0.96 -6.81
CA ILE A 434 -15.73 0.44 -7.19
C ILE A 434 -16.72 0.87 -8.27
N GLY A 435 -17.00 0.02 -9.27
CA GLY A 435 -17.86 0.36 -10.41
C GLY A 435 -19.37 0.32 -10.14
N GLY A 436 -19.78 -0.12 -8.95
CA GLY A 436 -21.17 -0.42 -8.61
C GLY A 436 -21.64 -1.76 -9.17
N GLU A 437 -22.69 -2.33 -8.58
CA GLU A 437 -23.29 -3.56 -9.11
C GLU A 437 -24.03 -3.30 -10.42
N ILE A 438 -23.82 -4.19 -11.39
CA ILE A 438 -24.61 -4.30 -12.61
C ILE A 438 -25.24 -5.69 -12.69
N THR A 439 -26.41 -5.79 -13.30
CA THR A 439 -27.20 -7.05 -13.34
C THR A 439 -27.56 -7.53 -14.74
N GLU A 440 -27.55 -6.63 -15.73
CA GLU A 440 -27.96 -6.93 -17.10
C GLU A 440 -26.80 -6.64 -18.07
N LEU A 441 -26.64 -7.44 -19.12
CA LEU A 441 -25.60 -7.21 -20.13
C LEU A 441 -25.71 -5.82 -20.80
N ASN A 442 -26.95 -5.32 -20.95
CA ASN A 442 -27.21 -4.01 -21.52
C ASN A 442 -26.65 -2.86 -20.67
N GLU A 443 -26.50 -3.03 -19.36
CA GLU A 443 -25.88 -2.01 -18.50
C GLU A 443 -24.38 -1.90 -18.81
N LEU A 444 -23.69 -3.02 -19.03
CA LEU A 444 -22.29 -3.02 -19.45
C LEU A 444 -22.12 -2.43 -20.86
N ILE A 445 -22.95 -2.86 -21.81
CA ILE A 445 -22.94 -2.35 -23.19
C ILE A 445 -23.24 -0.84 -23.22
N GLY A 446 -24.16 -0.38 -22.38
CA GLY A 446 -24.49 1.04 -22.25
C GLY A 446 -23.35 1.89 -21.69
N LYS A 447 -22.39 1.30 -20.94
CA LYS A 447 -21.17 1.98 -20.50
C LYS A 447 -20.14 2.11 -21.63
N ASN A 448 -20.06 1.12 -22.53
CA ASN A 448 -19.24 1.21 -23.75
C ASN A 448 -19.70 0.20 -24.82
N GLU A 449 -20.10 0.67 -26.00
CA GLU A 449 -20.66 -0.17 -27.06
C GLU A 449 -19.66 -1.21 -27.61
N LEU A 450 -18.36 -1.00 -27.46
CA LEU A 450 -17.33 -1.95 -27.92
C LEU A 450 -17.43 -3.31 -27.22
N PHE A 451 -18.10 -3.40 -26.07
CA PHE A 451 -18.35 -4.69 -25.41
C PHE A 451 -19.18 -5.66 -26.26
N LEU A 452 -19.95 -5.18 -27.25
CA LEU A 452 -20.69 -6.03 -28.19
C LEU A 452 -19.78 -7.00 -28.99
N ASP A 453 -18.51 -6.63 -29.19
CA ASP A 453 -17.56 -7.44 -29.94
C ASP A 453 -16.89 -8.53 -29.10
N PHE A 454 -17.05 -8.50 -27.77
CA PHE A 454 -16.33 -9.40 -26.88
C PHE A 454 -16.97 -10.79 -26.91
N LYS A 455 -16.13 -11.81 -27.09
CA LYS A 455 -16.53 -13.23 -27.10
C LYS A 455 -17.33 -13.59 -25.85
N ALA A 456 -16.92 -13.13 -24.67
CA ALA A 456 -17.63 -13.38 -23.42
C ALA A 456 -19.06 -12.78 -23.42
N VAL A 457 -19.23 -11.55 -23.92
CA VAL A 457 -20.54 -10.88 -24.02
C VAL A 457 -21.45 -11.61 -24.99
N GLN A 458 -20.94 -11.96 -26.18
CA GLN A 458 -21.69 -12.70 -27.20
C GLN A 458 -22.16 -14.08 -26.73
N ASN A 459 -21.41 -14.72 -25.82
CA ASN A 459 -21.73 -16.02 -25.25
C ASN A 459 -22.45 -15.94 -23.89
N GLY A 460 -22.76 -14.73 -23.41
CA GLY A 460 -23.37 -14.53 -22.09
C GLY A 460 -22.50 -15.01 -20.91
N GLN A 461 -21.17 -15.01 -21.06
CA GLN A 461 -20.21 -15.40 -20.03
C GLN A 461 -19.64 -14.18 -19.31
N VAL A 462 -20.55 -13.33 -18.84
CA VAL A 462 -20.20 -12.11 -18.09
C VAL A 462 -20.77 -12.22 -16.69
N TYR A 463 -19.92 -11.96 -15.71
CA TYR A 463 -20.25 -12.03 -14.29
C TYR A 463 -19.95 -10.70 -13.63
N CYS A 464 -20.61 -10.43 -12.51
CA CYS A 464 -20.40 -9.27 -11.66
C CYS A 464 -20.15 -9.75 -10.25
N THR A 465 -19.11 -9.23 -9.61
CA THR A 465 -18.84 -9.48 -8.19
C THR A 465 -19.95 -8.89 -7.32
N SER A 466 -20.29 -9.51 -6.20
CA SER A 466 -21.18 -8.91 -5.20
C SER A 466 -20.46 -7.81 -4.41
N ARG A 467 -21.22 -6.84 -3.89
CA ARG A 467 -20.69 -5.68 -3.17
C ARG A 467 -20.01 -6.02 -1.84
N ASP A 468 -20.38 -7.11 -1.21
CA ASP A 468 -19.81 -7.55 0.07
C ASP A 468 -18.43 -8.19 -0.07
N PHE A 469 -18.06 -8.64 -1.27
CA PHE A 469 -16.82 -9.37 -1.55
C PHE A 469 -15.56 -8.68 -0.98
N PHE A 470 -15.46 -7.35 -1.07
CA PHE A 470 -14.26 -6.64 -0.59
C PHE A 470 -14.14 -6.57 0.94
N GLN A 471 -15.25 -6.74 1.69
CA GLN A 471 -15.23 -6.82 3.15
C GLN A 471 -15.07 -8.26 3.65
N GLU A 472 -15.44 -9.26 2.86
CA GLU A 472 -15.26 -10.69 3.19
C GLU A 472 -13.88 -11.22 2.78
N SER A 473 -12.82 -10.55 3.26
CA SER A 473 -11.43 -10.88 2.92
C SER A 473 -10.97 -12.30 3.28
N THR A 474 -11.70 -12.99 4.17
CA THR A 474 -11.41 -14.39 4.53
C THR A 474 -12.04 -15.42 3.60
N HIS A 475 -12.97 -15.02 2.72
CA HIS A 475 -13.72 -15.93 1.83
C HIS A 475 -13.00 -16.19 0.50
N ILE A 476 -11.69 -16.37 0.60
CA ILE A 476 -10.82 -16.69 -0.54
C ILE A 476 -11.21 -18.04 -1.14
N ALA A 477 -11.59 -19.02 -0.31
CA ALA A 477 -11.93 -20.34 -0.81
C ALA A 477 -13.22 -20.35 -1.61
N GLU A 478 -14.23 -19.66 -1.10
CA GLU A 478 -15.53 -19.49 -1.71
C GLU A 478 -15.38 -18.79 -3.06
N PHE A 479 -14.61 -17.70 -3.14
CA PHE A 479 -14.38 -17.01 -4.41
C PHE A 479 -13.58 -17.85 -5.42
N MET A 480 -12.54 -18.57 -4.98
CA MET A 480 -11.80 -19.47 -5.86
C MET A 480 -12.65 -20.65 -6.35
N ASN A 481 -13.58 -21.13 -5.52
CA ASN A 481 -14.54 -22.16 -5.91
C ASN A 481 -15.54 -21.63 -6.94
N ASP A 482 -16.06 -20.41 -6.76
CA ASP A 482 -16.90 -19.73 -7.75
C ASP A 482 -16.17 -19.60 -9.10
N LEU A 483 -14.92 -19.12 -9.09
CA LEU A 483 -14.08 -19.03 -10.29
C LEU A 483 -13.93 -20.40 -10.94
N ASN A 484 -13.56 -21.44 -10.19
CA ASN A 484 -13.40 -22.79 -10.75
C ASN A 484 -14.71 -23.35 -11.33
N ASN A 485 -15.84 -23.10 -10.68
CA ASN A 485 -17.16 -23.50 -11.16
C ASN A 485 -17.51 -22.81 -12.48
N VAL A 486 -17.27 -21.50 -12.58
CA VAL A 486 -17.44 -20.74 -13.82
C VAL A 486 -16.52 -21.29 -14.92
N PHE A 487 -15.25 -21.57 -14.62
CA PHE A 487 -14.27 -22.03 -15.61
C PHE A 487 -14.59 -23.44 -16.14
N THR A 488 -15.19 -24.27 -15.29
CA THR A 488 -15.56 -25.65 -15.62
C THR A 488 -17.01 -25.82 -16.08
N GLY A 489 -17.78 -24.73 -16.17
CA GLY A 489 -19.17 -24.75 -16.62
C GLY A 489 -20.14 -25.42 -15.65
N LYS A 490 -19.79 -25.47 -14.35
CA LYS A 490 -20.69 -25.93 -13.29
C LYS A 490 -21.53 -24.76 -12.80
N GLU A 491 -22.74 -24.62 -13.34
CA GLU A 491 -23.66 -23.56 -12.90
C GLU A 491 -24.54 -24.06 -11.73
N SER A 492 -23.96 -24.09 -10.52
CA SER A 492 -24.73 -24.19 -9.27
C SER A 492 -24.17 -23.23 -8.23
N ASP A 493 -25.08 -22.58 -7.50
CA ASP A 493 -24.92 -21.66 -6.36
C ASP A 493 -23.54 -20.98 -6.24
N LEU A 494 -23.31 -19.98 -7.10
CA LEU A 494 -22.20 -19.04 -6.95
C LEU A 494 -22.51 -18.07 -5.80
N ILE A 495 -21.50 -17.77 -4.98
CA ILE A 495 -21.63 -16.92 -3.79
C ILE A 495 -21.38 -15.45 -4.14
N TYR A 496 -20.26 -15.18 -4.81
CA TYR A 496 -19.77 -13.84 -5.12
C TYR A 496 -19.89 -13.48 -6.59
N LEU A 497 -20.08 -14.45 -7.49
CA LEU A 497 -20.19 -14.20 -8.93
C LEU A 497 -21.63 -14.29 -9.42
N ASN A 498 -22.19 -13.14 -9.81
CA ASN A 498 -23.53 -13.04 -10.39
C ASN A 498 -23.44 -12.95 -11.91
N LYS A 499 -23.99 -13.95 -12.62
CA LYS A 499 -24.06 -13.91 -14.08
C LYS A 499 -25.00 -12.80 -14.55
N LEU A 500 -24.53 -11.95 -15.46
CA LEU A 500 -25.36 -10.93 -16.09
C LEU A 500 -26.40 -11.58 -17.00
N LYS A 501 -27.61 -11.02 -16.98
CA LYS A 501 -28.74 -11.51 -17.77
C LYS A 501 -28.80 -10.93 -19.17
#